data_AF-A0AA42YP46-F1
#
_entry.id   AF-A0AA42YP46-F1
#
_cell.length_a   1.000
_cell.length_b   1.000
_cell.length_c   1.000
_cell.angle_alpha   90.00
_cell.angle_beta   90.00
_cell.angle_gamma   90.00
#
_symmetry.space_group_name_H-M   'P 1'
#
loop_
_entity.id
_entity.type
_entity.pdbx_description
1 polymer ?
#
loop_
_entity_poly.entity_id
_entity_poly.type
_entity_poly.pdbx_seq_one_letter_code
_entity_poly.pdbx_strand_id
1 'polypeptide(L)'
;MRHKVLAILLAIFFLAGIVGCGGYYMVKDPASGNVYYTTKIKDEKGGAIKFTDKKSETSVTLQNSEVKQIPKKEFKSALEAKEAPESKEAPESKPVKE
;
A
#
# COMPACT_ATOMS: atom_id res chain seq x y z
N MET A 1 -27.78 32.91 6.77
CA MET A 1 -26.58 32.58 7.58
C MET A 1 -26.49 31.10 7.96
N ARG A 2 -27.60 30.40 8.25
CA ARG A 2 -27.63 28.98 8.64
C ARG A 2 -27.08 27.98 7.60
N HIS A 3 -27.30 28.22 6.31
CA HIS A 3 -26.82 27.34 5.23
C HIS A 3 -25.30 27.40 5.03
N LYS A 4 -24.67 28.55 5.31
CA LYS A 4 -23.20 28.72 5.23
C LYS A 4 -22.49 27.94 6.34
N VAL A 5 -23.08 27.91 7.54
CA VAL A 5 -22.55 27.14 8.69
C VAL A 5 -22.69 25.63 8.46
N LEU A 6 -23.82 25.19 7.87
CA LEU A 6 -24.03 23.78 7.54
C LEU A 6 -23.06 23.28 6.44
N ALA A 7 -22.79 24.12 5.43
CA ALA A 7 -21.83 23.82 4.37
C ALA A 7 -20.39 23.72 4.88
N ILE A 8 -20.00 24.58 5.83
CA ILE A 8 -18.67 24.55 6.47
C ILE A 8 -18.50 23.30 7.34
N LEU A 9 -19.53 22.90 8.10
CA LEU A 9 -19.49 21.67 8.91
C LEU A 9 -19.37 20.41 8.05
N LEU A 10 -20.07 20.34 6.91
CA LEU A 10 -19.94 19.25 5.94
C LEU A 10 -18.54 19.17 5.30
N ALA A 11 -17.93 20.32 4.99
CA ALA A 11 -16.58 20.37 4.44
C ALA A 11 -15.52 19.89 5.44
N ILE A 12 -15.66 20.21 6.74
CA ILE A 12 -14.75 19.75 7.80
C ILE A 12 -14.87 18.23 8.02
N PHE A 13 -16.10 17.67 7.94
CA PHE A 13 -16.31 16.23 8.08
C PHE A 13 -15.68 15.42 6.93
N PHE A 14 -15.69 15.96 5.70
CA PHE A 14 -14.98 15.36 4.57
C PHE A 14 -13.46 15.41 4.71
N LEU A 15 -12.91 16.44 5.35
CA LEU A 15 -11.46 16.57 5.58
C LEU A 15 -10.94 15.60 6.65
N ALA A 16 -11.76 15.24 7.64
CA ALA A 16 -11.40 14.29 8.70
C ALA A 16 -11.34 12.83 8.23
N GLY A 17 -12.05 12.47 7.15
CA GLY A 17 -12.10 11.11 6.63
C GLY A 17 -10.81 10.62 5.94
N ILE A 18 -9.83 11.51 5.71
CA ILE A 18 -8.59 11.19 4.99
C ILE A 18 -7.49 10.70 5.95
N VAL A 19 -7.62 10.95 7.26
CA VAL A 19 -6.78 10.36 8.30
C VAL A 19 -7.25 8.92 8.55
N GLY A 20 -7.06 8.08 7.53
CA GLY A 20 -7.24 6.65 7.67
C GLY A 20 -6.34 6.16 8.79
N CYS A 21 -6.95 5.81 9.91
CA CYS A 21 -6.41 4.94 10.95
C CYS A 21 -6.26 3.52 10.35
N GLY A 22 -5.46 3.41 9.30
CA GLY A 22 -5.11 2.14 8.68
C GLY A 22 -3.93 1.54 9.43
N GLY A 23 -4.07 0.26 9.81
CA GLY A 23 -2.96 -0.50 10.39
C GLY A 23 -1.75 -0.56 9.45
N TYR A 24 -0.62 -1.00 9.98
CA TYR A 24 0.59 -1.22 9.19
C TYR A 24 0.60 -2.68 8.72
N TYR A 25 0.76 -2.90 7.43
CA TYR A 25 0.69 -4.21 6.82
C TYR A 25 1.99 -4.52 6.08
N MET A 26 2.45 -5.74 6.29
CA MET A 26 3.45 -6.41 5.47
C MET A 26 2.71 -7.33 4.50
N VAL A 27 2.96 -7.18 3.21
CA VAL A 27 2.36 -8.00 2.17
C VAL A 27 3.49 -8.80 1.52
N LYS A 28 3.42 -10.13 1.63
CA LYS A 28 4.37 -11.01 0.97
C LYS A 28 3.73 -11.59 -0.29
N ASP A 29 4.45 -11.50 -1.40
CA ASP A 29 4.07 -12.15 -2.65
C ASP A 29 4.64 -13.58 -2.67
N PRO A 30 3.82 -14.64 -2.58
CA PRO A 30 4.29 -16.01 -2.66
C PRO A 30 4.81 -16.38 -4.06
N ALA A 31 4.43 -15.66 -5.12
CA ALA A 31 4.86 -15.96 -6.48
C ALA A 31 6.30 -15.50 -6.74
N SER A 32 6.67 -14.30 -6.29
CA SER A 32 8.01 -13.72 -6.49
C SER A 32 8.90 -13.76 -5.26
N GLY A 33 8.34 -14.02 -4.07
CA GLY A 33 9.05 -13.93 -2.79
C GLY A 33 9.24 -12.49 -2.29
N ASN A 34 8.73 -11.49 -3.01
CA ASN A 34 8.87 -10.09 -2.65
C ASN A 34 8.06 -9.72 -1.39
N VAL A 35 8.60 -8.80 -0.59
CA VAL A 35 7.94 -8.28 0.61
C VAL A 35 7.71 -6.79 0.45
N TYR A 36 6.45 -6.39 0.56
CA TYR A 36 5.98 -5.02 0.43
C TYR A 36 5.41 -4.52 1.75
N TYR A 37 5.38 -3.20 1.91
CA TYR A 37 4.90 -2.55 3.12
C TYR A 37 3.85 -1.51 2.75
N THR A 38 2.65 -1.64 3.29
CA THR A 38 1.57 -0.71 3.02
C THR A 38 0.77 -0.38 4.27
N THR A 39 0.11 0.78 4.26
CA THR A 39 -0.84 1.18 5.31
C THR A 39 -2.29 0.99 4.88
N LYS A 40 -2.53 0.67 3.60
CA LYS A 40 -3.86 0.53 3.01
C LYS A 40 -3.84 -0.58 1.98
N ILE A 41 -4.79 -1.49 2.12
CA ILE A 41 -5.05 -2.56 1.16
C ILE A 41 -6.42 -2.30 0.57
N LYS A 42 -6.53 -2.43 -0.74
CA LYS A 42 -7.77 -2.28 -1.47
C LYS A 42 -8.05 -3.58 -2.22
N ASP A 43 -9.09 -4.27 -1.82
CA ASP A 43 -9.51 -5.49 -2.50
C ASP A 43 -10.08 -5.17 -3.89
N GLU A 44 -9.67 -5.93 -4.90
CA GLU A 44 -10.23 -5.91 -6.24
C GLU A 44 -11.18 -7.09 -6.46
N LYS A 45 -12.05 -6.97 -7.47
CA LYS A 45 -12.95 -8.05 -7.85
C LYS A 45 -12.13 -9.21 -8.41
N GLY A 46 -12.27 -10.39 -7.80
CA GLY A 46 -11.54 -11.60 -8.21
C GLY A 46 -10.48 -12.08 -7.22
N GLY A 47 -10.41 -11.52 -6.01
CA GLY A 47 -9.49 -11.98 -4.96
C GLY A 47 -8.09 -11.35 -5.01
N ALA A 48 -7.83 -10.53 -6.03
CA ALA A 48 -6.64 -9.70 -6.08
C ALA A 48 -6.72 -8.56 -5.06
N ILE A 49 -5.56 -8.15 -4.54
CA ILE A 49 -5.40 -6.96 -3.74
C ILE A 49 -4.56 -5.93 -4.47
N LYS A 50 -4.96 -4.66 -4.38
CA LYS A 50 -4.22 -3.51 -4.86
C LYS A 50 -3.77 -2.67 -3.68
N PHE A 51 -2.48 -2.36 -3.62
CA PHE A 51 -1.91 -1.55 -2.56
C PHE A 51 -0.78 -0.69 -3.08
N THR A 52 -0.47 0.37 -2.35
CA THR A 52 0.70 1.20 -2.63
C THR A 52 1.80 0.79 -1.68
N ASP A 53 2.92 0.34 -2.23
CA ASP A 53 4.11 0.08 -1.45
C ASP A 53 4.70 1.41 -0.96
N LYS A 54 4.88 1.54 0.36
CA LYS A 54 5.39 2.76 0.99
C LYS A 54 6.90 2.93 0.85
N LYS A 55 7.60 1.89 0.44
CA LYS A 55 9.05 1.86 0.28
C LYS A 55 9.48 2.43 -1.07
N SER A 56 8.79 2.02 -2.13
CA SER A 56 9.06 2.40 -3.52
C SER A 56 8.00 3.36 -4.10
N GLU A 57 7.00 3.74 -3.31
CA GLU A 57 5.84 4.56 -3.72
C GLU A 57 5.08 4.04 -4.95
N THR A 58 5.22 2.74 -5.23
CA THR A 58 4.68 2.09 -6.43
C THR A 58 3.35 1.42 -6.12
N SER A 59 2.38 1.55 -7.03
CA SER A 59 1.12 0.79 -6.95
C SER A 59 1.36 -0.64 -7.43
N VAL A 60 1.09 -1.62 -6.57
CA VAL A 60 1.22 -3.05 -6.86
C VAL A 60 -0.15 -3.70 -6.77
N THR A 61 -0.46 -4.57 -7.73
CA THR A 61 -1.64 -5.44 -7.69
C THR A 61 -1.16 -6.89 -7.63
N LEU A 62 -1.53 -7.61 -6.57
CA LEU A 62 -1.20 -9.01 -6.38
C LEU A 62 -2.46 -9.86 -6.41
N GLN A 63 -2.44 -10.93 -7.20
CA GLN A 63 -3.54 -11.90 -7.28
C GLN A 63 -3.58 -12.82 -6.06
N ASN A 64 -2.40 -13.27 -5.60
CA ASN A 64 -2.23 -14.01 -4.36
C ASN A 64 -1.27 -13.25 -3.46
N SER A 65 -1.59 -13.11 -2.18
CA SER A 65 -0.73 -12.42 -1.23
C SER A 65 -0.93 -12.95 0.18
N GLU A 66 0.14 -12.96 0.95
CA GLU A 66 0.10 -13.19 2.39
C GLU A 66 0.19 -11.83 3.09
N VAL A 67 -0.95 -11.36 3.59
CA VAL A 67 -1.05 -10.09 4.31
C VAL A 67 -0.90 -10.33 5.81
N LYS A 68 0.09 -9.69 6.43
CA LYS A 68 0.29 -9.71 7.87
C LYS A 68 0.29 -8.30 8.44
N GLN A 69 -0.51 -8.06 9.47
CA GLN A 69 -0.43 -6.80 10.21
C GLN A 69 0.81 -6.81 11.11
N ILE A 70 1.58 -5.73 11.06
CA ILE A 70 2.80 -5.53 11.83
C ILE A 70 2.70 -4.26 12.70
N PRO A 71 3.43 -4.16 13.82
CA PRO A 71 3.47 -2.94 14.61
C PRO A 71 4.16 -1.81 13.85
N LYS A 72 3.76 -0.57 14.15
CA LYS A 72 4.34 0.66 13.57
C LYS A 72 5.87 0.72 13.63
N LYS A 73 6.44 0.22 14.73
CA LYS A 73 7.89 0.21 14.94
C LYS A 73 8.60 -0.64 13.88
N GLU A 74 8.14 -1.86 13.67
CA GLU A 74 8.69 -2.78 12.67
C GLU A 74 8.50 -2.24 11.25
N PHE A 75 7.33 -1.66 10.97
CA PHE A 75 7.06 -1.00 9.69
C PHE A 75 8.05 0.12 9.39
N LYS A 76 8.28 1.03 10.36
CA LYS A 76 9.23 2.13 10.20
C LYS A 76 10.65 1.61 9.98
N SER A 77 11.10 0.67 10.81
CA SER A 77 12.41 0.07 10.67
C SER A 77 12.62 -0.60 9.31
N ALA A 78 11.59 -1.24 8.76
CA ALA A 78 11.66 -1.86 7.43
C ALA A 78 11.71 -0.84 6.28
N LEU A 79 11.14 0.35 6.45
CA LEU A 79 11.24 1.45 5.49
C LEU A 79 12.62 2.12 5.55
N GLU A 80 13.15 2.38 6.76
CA GLU A 80 14.46 3.00 6.98
C GLU A 80 15.61 2.09 6.53
N ALA A 81 15.45 0.77 6.62
CA ALA A 81 16.50 -0.20 6.26
C ALA A 81 16.84 -0.29 4.75
N LYS A 82 16.14 0.42 3.84
CA LYS A 82 16.37 0.34 2.37
C LYS A 82 16.79 1.66 1.72
N GLU A 83 17.24 2.64 2.49
CA GLU A 83 18.01 3.76 1.92
C GLU A 83 19.40 3.31 1.38
N ALA A 84 19.77 2.04 1.57
CA ALA A 84 20.86 1.38 0.85
C ALA A 84 20.29 0.45 -0.25
N PRO A 85 20.92 0.41 -1.44
CA PRO A 85 20.26 0.41 -2.74
C PRO A 85 19.69 -0.95 -3.14
N GLU A 86 18.46 -0.96 -3.65
CA GLU A 86 17.99 -2.02 -4.55
C GLU A 86 17.15 -1.39 -5.67
N SER A 87 17.84 -0.57 -6.45
CA SER A 87 17.63 -0.52 -7.89
C SER A 87 18.46 -1.67 -8.47
N LYS A 88 17.88 -2.86 -8.48
CA LYS A 88 18.22 -3.92 -9.43
C LYS A 88 17.04 -4.87 -9.52
N GLU A 89 16.73 -5.25 -10.74
CA GLU A 89 15.81 -6.31 -11.13
C GLU A 89 14.31 -5.98 -11.14
N ALA A 90 13.93 -5.23 -12.18
CA ALA A 90 12.80 -5.66 -12.99
C ALA A 90 13.06 -7.12 -13.44
N PRO A 91 12.18 -8.10 -13.14
CA PRO A 91 12.28 -9.39 -13.77
C PRO A 91 11.87 -9.19 -15.23
N GLU A 92 12.89 -9.06 -16.06
CA GLU A 92 13.03 -9.68 -17.37
C GLU A 92 11.74 -10.31 -17.90
N SER A 93 10.98 -9.52 -18.66
CA SER A 93 10.06 -10.05 -19.66
C SER A 93 10.91 -10.76 -20.72
N LYS A 94 11.19 -12.04 -20.51
CA LYS A 94 11.53 -12.95 -21.61
C LYS A 94 10.27 -13.09 -22.47
N PRO A 95 10.25 -12.72 -23.76
CA PRO A 95 9.37 -13.42 -24.67
C PRO A 95 10.02 -14.77 -24.97
N VAL A 96 9.34 -15.83 -24.54
CA VAL A 96 9.55 -17.18 -25.06
C VAL A 96 9.15 -17.19 -26.53
N LYS A 97 10.14 -17.39 -27.40
CA LYS A 97 10.21 -18.26 -28.60
C LYS A 97 9.06 -18.25 -29.64
N GLU A 98 9.41 -18.00 -30.90
CA GLU A 98 9.32 -19.00 -32.00
C GLU A 98 10.50 -18.84 -32.96
#